data_AF-A0AAU8Y180-F1
#
_entry.id   AF-A0AAU8Y180-F1
#
_cell.length_a   1.000
_cell.length_b   1.000
_cell.length_c   1.000
_cell.angle_alpha   90.00
_cell.angle_beta   90.00
_cell.angle_gamma   90.00
#
_symmetry.space_group_name_H-M   'P 1'
#
loop_
_entity.id
_entity.type
_entity.pdbx_description
1 polymer ?
#
loop_
_entity_poly.entity_id
_entity_poly.type
_entity_poly.pdbx_seq_one_letter_code
_entity_poly.pdbx_strand_id
1 'polypeptide(L)'
;MDIIALAGSRHATQDYGALRCVGSFNNAINFLTESARLLTLHRAGSGLSPMGWQLGARDFDRVRRAVPSVRRCAFSATGITLDAFLVRPAAAARDLALAPRAAIADRPLTAVLQRCTAQCGLHGELGRLVRQPLTPEPAALVRDFSRWLRGDTVDWHQALGKGPGLTPSNDDTLLGLLLSAHLDSRIPVTGLAPFFAQTPPLDALTTLVSAHYLRYAEQGVFATPLHALAQGLRAPEEVSAAVAAMLSLGHFSGADTLLGVWLGVTTINALCGARCEHEGRIADPVGTV
;
A
#
# COMPACT_ATOMS: atom_id res chain seq x y z
N MET A 1 -9.25 -21.69 -24.60
CA MET A 1 -10.35 -20.99 -23.91
C MET A 1 -9.93 -19.54 -23.69
N ASP A 2 -10.76 -18.60 -24.11
CA ASP A 2 -10.50 -17.17 -23.92
C ASP A 2 -11.16 -16.69 -22.62
N ILE A 3 -10.44 -15.87 -21.84
CA ILE A 3 -10.87 -15.28 -20.58
C ILE A 3 -10.54 -13.79 -20.65
N ILE A 4 -11.53 -12.92 -20.47
CA ILE A 4 -11.31 -11.48 -20.48
C ILE A 4 -11.25 -10.97 -19.04
N ALA A 5 -10.19 -10.23 -18.69
CA ALA A 5 -10.11 -9.60 -17.39
C ALA A 5 -11.23 -8.57 -17.20
N LEU A 6 -11.82 -8.53 -16.00
CA LEU A 6 -12.87 -7.59 -15.62
C LEU A 6 -12.30 -6.17 -15.41
N ALA A 7 -11.06 -6.08 -14.94
CA ALA A 7 -10.32 -4.83 -14.79
C ALA A 7 -8.82 -5.09 -14.93
N GLY A 8 -8.08 -4.08 -15.37
CA GLY A 8 -6.61 -4.09 -15.37
C GLY A 8 -6.08 -2.80 -14.78
N SER A 9 -4.90 -2.83 -14.18
CA SER A 9 -4.16 -1.62 -13.81
C SER A 9 -3.42 -1.07 -15.02
N ARG A 10 -3.45 0.25 -15.24
CA ARG A 10 -2.62 0.90 -16.27
C ARG A 10 -1.12 0.82 -15.96
N HIS A 11 -0.80 0.55 -14.69
CA HIS A 11 0.56 0.43 -14.17
C HIS A 11 1.09 -1.01 -14.26
N ALA A 12 0.28 -1.96 -14.74
CA ALA A 12 0.73 -3.32 -14.95
C ALA A 12 1.88 -3.34 -15.97
N THR A 13 2.87 -4.21 -15.75
CA THR A 13 4.04 -4.28 -16.62
C THR A 13 3.66 -4.64 -18.06
N GLN A 14 4.42 -4.11 -19.02
CA GLN A 14 4.39 -4.49 -20.43
C GLN A 14 5.65 -5.25 -20.83
N ASP A 15 6.37 -5.79 -19.85
CA ASP A 15 7.55 -6.63 -20.05
C ASP A 15 7.12 -8.01 -20.57
N TYR A 16 6.90 -8.07 -21.89
CA TYR A 16 6.45 -9.24 -22.62
C TYR A 16 7.55 -10.29 -22.72
N GLY A 17 7.16 -11.56 -22.78
CA GLY A 17 8.11 -12.67 -22.83
C GLY A 17 7.61 -13.89 -22.05
N ALA A 18 8.54 -14.70 -21.58
CA ALA A 18 8.20 -15.84 -20.73
C ALA A 18 7.70 -15.36 -19.36
N LEU A 19 6.69 -16.04 -18.83
CA LEU A 19 6.20 -15.81 -17.47
C LEU A 19 6.43 -17.04 -16.61
N ARG A 20 6.96 -16.82 -15.42
CA ARG A 20 7.08 -17.86 -14.39
C ARG A 20 6.05 -17.60 -13.30
N CYS A 21 5.21 -18.59 -12.99
CA CYS A 21 4.37 -18.52 -11.79
C CYS A 21 5.27 -18.60 -10.54
N VAL A 22 5.17 -17.60 -9.66
CA VAL A 22 5.96 -17.51 -8.41
C VAL A 22 5.10 -17.70 -7.16
N GLY A 23 3.78 -17.76 -7.31
CA GLY A 23 2.87 -18.06 -6.21
C GLY A 23 1.41 -18.14 -6.67
N SER A 24 0.66 -19.06 -6.10
CA SER A 24 -0.77 -19.26 -6.38
C SER A 24 -1.52 -19.38 -5.06
N PHE A 25 -2.33 -18.37 -4.75
CA PHE A 25 -3.04 -18.21 -3.49
C PHE A 25 -4.55 -18.16 -3.73
N ASN A 26 -5.33 -18.13 -2.65
CA ASN A 26 -6.79 -18.14 -2.74
C ASN A 26 -7.38 -16.98 -3.56
N ASN A 27 -6.71 -15.81 -3.53
CA ASN A 27 -7.22 -14.58 -4.13
C ASN A 27 -6.25 -13.92 -5.13
N ALA A 28 -5.05 -14.48 -5.29
CA ALA A 28 -4.02 -13.92 -6.17
C ALA A 28 -3.16 -15.01 -6.79
N ILE A 29 -2.76 -14.84 -8.05
CA ILE A 29 -1.74 -15.65 -8.72
C ILE A 29 -0.67 -14.68 -9.21
N ASN A 30 0.56 -14.88 -8.77
CA ASN A 30 1.68 -14.01 -9.07
C ASN A 30 2.55 -14.66 -10.15
N PHE A 31 2.82 -13.90 -11.20
CA PHE A 31 3.75 -14.22 -12.26
C PHE A 31 4.91 -13.24 -12.26
N LEU A 32 6.08 -13.72 -12.68
CA LEU A 32 7.28 -12.95 -12.83
C LEU A 32 7.76 -13.04 -14.28
N THR A 33 8.07 -11.89 -14.86
CA THR A 33 8.71 -11.79 -16.17
C THR A 33 10.20 -12.07 -16.08
N GLU A 34 10.88 -12.19 -17.22
CA GLU A 34 12.34 -12.39 -17.28
C GLU A 34 13.10 -11.20 -16.68
N SER A 35 12.59 -9.98 -16.81
CA SER A 35 13.16 -8.76 -16.21
C SER A 35 12.72 -8.54 -14.76
N ALA A 36 12.28 -9.60 -14.08
CA ALA A 36 11.85 -9.58 -12.67
C ALA A 36 10.70 -8.60 -12.36
N ARG A 37 9.79 -8.36 -13.32
CA ARG A 37 8.57 -7.55 -13.11
C ARG A 37 7.41 -8.43 -12.70
N LEU A 38 6.73 -8.04 -11.63
CA LEU A 38 5.57 -8.77 -11.12
C LEU A 38 4.31 -8.45 -11.95
N LEU A 39 3.55 -9.49 -12.27
CA LEU A 39 2.19 -9.41 -12.83
C LEU A 39 1.27 -10.29 -11.97
N THR A 40 0.17 -9.74 -11.48
CA THR A 40 -0.74 -10.47 -10.58
C THR A 40 -2.12 -10.62 -11.18
N LEU A 41 -2.64 -11.86 -11.24
CA LEU A 41 -4.06 -12.09 -11.46
C LEU A 41 -4.77 -12.08 -10.11
N HIS A 42 -5.76 -11.22 -9.95
CA HIS A 42 -6.57 -11.08 -8.76
C HIS A 42 -7.95 -11.72 -8.95
N ARG A 43 -8.47 -12.33 -7.89
CA ARG A 43 -9.85 -12.80 -7.86
C ARG A 43 -10.80 -11.60 -7.71
N ALA A 44 -11.93 -11.64 -8.41
CA ALA A 44 -12.99 -10.64 -8.23
C ALA A 44 -13.38 -10.50 -6.74
N GLY A 45 -13.45 -9.26 -6.26
CA GLY A 45 -13.75 -8.93 -4.87
C GLY A 45 -12.52 -8.77 -3.95
N SER A 46 -11.32 -9.13 -4.40
CA SER A 46 -10.09 -9.04 -3.56
C SER A 46 -9.27 -7.76 -3.78
N GLY A 47 -9.77 -6.83 -4.58
CA GLY A 47 -9.05 -5.63 -4.99
C GLY A 47 -8.20 -5.82 -6.25
N LEU A 48 -7.57 -4.73 -6.68
CA LEU A 48 -6.69 -4.67 -7.84
C LEU A 48 -5.39 -3.95 -7.44
N SER A 49 -4.25 -4.63 -7.60
CA SER A 49 -2.93 -4.04 -7.35
C SER A 49 -2.40 -3.25 -8.56
N PRO A 50 -1.38 -2.39 -8.37
CA PRO A 50 -0.70 -1.70 -9.48
C PRO A 50 -0.17 -2.66 -10.55
N MET A 51 0.23 -3.86 -10.16
CA MET A 51 0.75 -4.94 -11.00
C MET A 51 -0.35 -5.83 -11.60
N GLY A 52 -1.63 -5.47 -11.42
CA GLY A 52 -2.71 -6.45 -11.42
C GLY A 52 -3.63 -6.43 -12.63
N TRP A 53 -4.17 -7.60 -12.97
CA TRP A 53 -5.45 -7.78 -13.67
C TRP A 53 -6.43 -8.53 -12.77
N GLN A 54 -7.71 -8.21 -12.84
CA GLN A 54 -8.76 -8.86 -12.05
C GLN A 54 -9.60 -9.78 -12.93
N LEU A 55 -9.76 -11.03 -12.52
CA LEU A 55 -10.57 -12.02 -13.21
C LEU A 55 -11.87 -12.29 -12.45
N GLY A 56 -12.92 -12.68 -13.18
CA GLY A 56 -14.14 -13.20 -12.56
C GLY A 56 -13.83 -14.41 -11.70
N ALA A 57 -14.52 -14.56 -10.56
CA ALA A 57 -14.23 -15.60 -9.57
C ALA A 57 -14.13 -17.02 -10.19
N ARG A 58 -15.06 -17.37 -11.09
CA ARG A 58 -15.08 -18.67 -11.78
C ARG A 58 -13.87 -18.87 -12.69
N ASP A 59 -13.47 -17.84 -13.44
CA ASP A 59 -12.34 -17.92 -14.37
C ASP A 59 -11.01 -17.92 -13.62
N PHE A 60 -10.91 -17.11 -12.56
CA PHE A 60 -9.79 -17.15 -11.63
C PHE A 60 -9.60 -18.58 -11.05
N ASP A 61 -10.68 -19.20 -10.55
CA ASP A 61 -10.62 -20.54 -9.97
C ASP A 61 -10.29 -21.64 -11.00
N ARG A 62 -10.57 -21.41 -12.29
CA ARG A 62 -10.12 -22.28 -13.40
C ARG A 62 -8.63 -22.11 -13.66
N VAL A 63 -8.17 -20.88 -13.83
CA VAL A 63 -6.76 -20.56 -14.05
C VAL A 63 -5.91 -21.08 -12.88
N ARG A 64 -6.32 -20.79 -11.63
CA ARG A 64 -5.61 -21.21 -10.42
C ARG A 64 -5.41 -22.73 -10.35
N ARG A 65 -6.42 -23.52 -10.75
CA ARG A 65 -6.34 -24.98 -10.78
C ARG A 65 -5.43 -25.50 -11.89
N ALA A 66 -5.33 -24.79 -13.01
CA ALA A 66 -4.50 -25.18 -14.15
C ALA A 66 -3.02 -24.83 -13.96
N VAL A 67 -2.72 -23.71 -13.29
CA VAL A 67 -1.36 -23.17 -13.11
C VAL A 67 -0.30 -24.21 -12.71
N PRO A 68 -0.54 -25.15 -11.78
CA PRO A 68 0.47 -26.16 -11.42
C PRO A 68 0.88 -27.10 -12.56
N SER A 69 0.04 -27.29 -13.58
CA SER A 69 0.33 -28.14 -14.74
C SER A 69 0.67 -27.36 -16.00
N VAL A 70 0.75 -26.03 -15.94
CA VAL A 70 1.08 -25.19 -17.09
C VAL A 70 2.52 -25.43 -17.54
N ARG A 71 2.72 -25.77 -18.81
CA ARG A 71 4.05 -25.94 -19.41
C ARG A 71 4.51 -24.71 -20.19
N ARG A 72 3.58 -24.03 -20.86
CA ARG A 72 3.84 -22.82 -21.63
C ARG A 72 3.07 -21.66 -20.99
N CYS A 73 3.85 -20.72 -20.48
CA CYS A 73 3.36 -19.51 -19.83
C CYS A 73 4.07 -18.31 -20.46
N ALA A 74 3.34 -17.50 -21.21
CA ALA A 74 3.91 -16.38 -21.95
C ALA A 74 3.00 -15.16 -21.87
N PHE A 75 3.59 -13.98 -21.92
CA PHE A 75 2.89 -12.70 -21.88
C PHE A 75 3.20 -11.90 -23.14
N SER A 76 2.14 -11.40 -23.78
CA SER A 76 2.24 -10.54 -24.95
C SER A 76 1.17 -9.45 -24.91
N ALA A 77 1.20 -8.56 -25.90
CA ALA A 77 0.16 -7.53 -26.06
C ALA A 77 -1.26 -8.11 -26.13
N THR A 78 -1.42 -9.36 -26.57
CA THR A 78 -2.73 -10.02 -26.66
C THR A 78 -3.26 -10.53 -25.31
N GLY A 79 -2.38 -10.77 -24.32
CA GLY A 79 -2.75 -11.41 -23.07
C GLY A 79 -1.67 -12.32 -22.50
N ILE A 80 -2.03 -13.03 -21.43
CA ILE A 80 -1.25 -14.10 -20.83
C ILE A 80 -1.75 -15.43 -21.40
N THR A 81 -0.86 -16.16 -22.07
CA THR A 81 -1.13 -17.52 -22.55
C THR A 81 -0.67 -18.53 -21.49
N LEU A 82 -1.57 -19.41 -21.06
CA LEU A 82 -1.33 -20.50 -20.11
C LEU A 82 -1.81 -21.81 -20.74
N ASP A 83 -0.95 -22.45 -21.53
CA ASP A 83 -1.30 -23.59 -22.40
C ASP A 83 -2.62 -23.36 -23.18
N ALA A 84 -3.73 -23.95 -22.72
CA ALA A 84 -5.03 -23.87 -23.34
C ALA A 84 -5.82 -22.59 -22.99
N PHE A 85 -5.37 -21.77 -22.04
CA PHE A 85 -6.02 -20.51 -21.66
C PHE A 85 -5.32 -19.32 -22.30
N LEU A 86 -6.11 -18.36 -22.77
CA LEU A 86 -5.66 -17.02 -23.09
C LEU A 86 -6.40 -16.06 -22.18
N VAL A 87 -5.69 -15.42 -21.26
CA VAL A 87 -6.22 -14.36 -20.40
C VAL A 87 -5.94 -13.03 -21.06
N ARG A 88 -6.97 -12.35 -21.53
CA ARG A 88 -6.89 -11.05 -22.20
C ARG A 88 -6.97 -9.90 -21.22
N PRO A 89 -6.32 -8.77 -21.53
CA PRO A 89 -6.49 -7.55 -20.74
C PRO A 89 -7.96 -7.08 -20.77
N ALA A 90 -8.33 -6.31 -19.75
CA ALA A 90 -9.62 -5.64 -19.73
C ALA A 90 -9.67 -4.55 -20.82
N ALA A 91 -10.87 -4.25 -21.33
CA ALA A 91 -11.07 -3.22 -22.35
C ALA A 91 -10.61 -1.82 -21.88
N ALA A 92 -10.72 -1.53 -20.58
CA ALA A 92 -10.24 -0.31 -19.98
C ALA A 92 -9.32 -0.61 -18.78
N ALA A 93 -8.19 0.08 -18.73
CA ALA A 93 -7.27 0.03 -17.61
C ALA A 93 -7.57 1.15 -16.61
N ARG A 94 -7.54 0.84 -15.32
CA ARG A 94 -7.72 1.80 -14.23
C ARG A 94 -6.41 2.48 -13.90
N ASP A 95 -6.44 3.80 -13.74
CA ASP A 95 -5.37 4.52 -13.08
C ASP A 95 -5.46 4.30 -11.57
N LEU A 96 -4.35 3.85 -10.99
CA LEU A 96 -4.22 3.63 -9.56
C LEU A 96 -3.33 4.68 -8.87
N ALA A 97 -2.96 5.74 -9.59
CA ALA A 97 -2.37 6.94 -8.98
C ALA A 97 -3.38 7.60 -8.05
N LEU A 98 -2.95 7.88 -6.83
CA LEU A 98 -3.77 8.49 -5.81
C LEU A 98 -3.82 10.01 -6.01
N ALA A 99 -5.02 10.59 -5.90
CA ALA A 99 -5.18 12.03 -5.88
C ALA A 99 -4.97 12.59 -4.46
N PRO A 100 -4.08 13.58 -4.26
CA PRO A 100 -3.93 14.28 -2.98
C PRO A 100 -5.22 14.97 -2.53
N ARG A 101 -5.35 15.20 -1.22
CA ARG A 101 -6.56 15.70 -0.57
C ARG A 101 -6.24 16.62 0.60
N ALA A 102 -7.26 17.29 1.11
CA ALA A 102 -7.13 18.07 2.34
C ALA A 102 -6.69 17.21 3.54
N ALA A 103 -6.36 17.88 4.64
CA ALA A 103 -5.91 17.26 5.88
C ALA A 103 -6.80 16.09 6.33
N ILE A 104 -6.17 14.99 6.76
CA ILE A 104 -6.88 13.86 7.37
C ILE A 104 -7.03 14.12 8.87
N ALA A 105 -8.27 14.09 9.37
CA ALA A 105 -8.53 14.19 10.80
C ALA A 105 -8.07 12.91 11.52
N ASP A 106 -7.18 13.04 12.50
CA ASP A 106 -6.67 11.93 13.32
C ASP A 106 -7.69 11.42 14.34
N ARG A 107 -8.54 12.29 14.89
CA ARG A 107 -9.49 11.93 15.96
C ARG A 107 -10.46 10.81 15.57
N PRO A 108 -11.17 10.86 14.41
CA PRO A 108 -12.08 9.77 14.02
C PRO A 108 -11.35 8.44 13.82
N LEU A 109 -10.19 8.46 13.17
CA LEU A 109 -9.36 7.28 12.96
C LEU A 109 -8.90 6.67 14.29
N THR A 110 -8.34 7.50 15.17
CA THR A 110 -7.91 7.10 16.51
C THR A 110 -9.08 6.50 17.31
N ALA A 111 -10.27 7.11 17.23
CA ALA A 111 -11.44 6.66 17.96
C ALA A 111 -11.94 5.27 17.53
N VAL A 112 -11.78 4.92 16.25
CA VAL A 112 -12.08 3.58 15.73
C VAL A 112 -10.96 2.61 16.09
N LEU A 113 -9.70 2.95 15.79
CA LEU A 113 -8.59 2.01 15.96
C LEU A 113 -8.31 1.67 17.43
N GLN A 114 -8.53 2.60 18.37
CA GLN A 114 -8.39 2.32 19.80
C GLN A 114 -9.38 1.26 20.32
N ARG A 115 -10.38 0.85 19.53
CA ARG A 115 -11.33 -0.23 19.88
C ARG A 115 -11.09 -1.51 19.08
N CYS A 116 -10.10 -1.49 18.18
CA CYS A 116 -9.78 -2.61 17.31
C CYS A 116 -9.01 -3.70 18.05
N THR A 117 -9.44 -4.95 17.90
CA THR A 117 -8.79 -6.14 18.50
C THR A 117 -7.93 -6.92 17.50
N ALA A 118 -7.87 -6.47 16.24
CA ALA A 118 -7.05 -7.10 15.21
C ALA A 118 -5.56 -7.08 15.60
N GLN A 119 -4.84 -8.13 15.22
CA GLN A 119 -3.42 -8.28 15.51
C GLN A 119 -2.58 -7.73 14.36
N CYS A 120 -1.60 -6.90 14.68
CA CYS A 120 -0.46 -6.60 13.85
C CYS A 120 0.54 -7.77 13.94
N GLY A 121 1.25 -8.08 12.85
CA GLY A 121 2.10 -9.28 12.81
C GLY A 121 3.34 -9.20 13.72
N LEU A 122 3.81 -7.99 14.04
CA LEU A 122 4.95 -7.76 14.95
C LEU A 122 4.56 -7.09 16.27
N HIS A 123 3.57 -6.21 16.22
CA HIS A 123 3.33 -5.23 17.28
C HIS A 123 2.15 -5.60 18.20
N GLY A 124 1.50 -6.75 17.97
CA GLY A 124 0.37 -7.23 18.76
C GLY A 124 -0.94 -6.50 18.43
N GLU A 125 -1.86 -6.41 19.39
CA GLU A 125 -3.19 -5.82 19.18
C GLU A 125 -3.12 -4.34 18.78
N LEU A 126 -3.72 -4.00 17.64
CA LEU A 126 -3.73 -2.64 17.08
C LEU A 126 -4.33 -1.61 18.04
N GLY A 127 -5.47 -1.92 18.68
CA GLY A 127 -6.09 -1.00 19.63
C GLY A 127 -5.23 -0.75 20.86
N ARG A 128 -4.42 -1.73 21.30
CA ARG A 128 -3.48 -1.54 22.40
C ARG A 128 -2.37 -0.56 22.02
N LEU A 129 -1.82 -0.66 20.81
CA LEU A 129 -0.80 0.26 20.29
C LEU A 129 -1.30 1.70 20.21
N VAL A 130 -2.57 1.90 19.86
CA VAL A 130 -3.18 3.24 19.80
C VAL A 130 -3.44 3.82 21.20
N ARG A 131 -3.74 2.97 22.20
CA ARG A 131 -4.05 3.40 23.58
C ARG A 131 -2.82 3.60 24.46
N GLN A 132 -1.66 3.05 24.08
CA GLN A 132 -0.46 3.02 24.91
C GLN A 132 0.68 3.83 24.28
N PRO A 133 1.67 4.28 25.06
CA PRO A 133 2.90 4.84 24.49
C PRO A 133 3.53 3.85 23.50
N LEU A 134 4.03 4.38 22.38
CA LEU A 134 4.68 3.57 21.35
C LEU A 134 5.88 2.81 21.93
N THR A 135 6.00 1.54 21.57
CA THR A 135 7.21 0.76 21.79
C THR A 135 8.36 1.31 20.93
N PRO A 136 9.63 0.95 21.22
CA PRO A 136 10.78 1.55 20.54
C PRO A 136 10.77 1.46 19.01
N GLU A 137 10.23 0.37 18.44
CA GLU A 137 10.22 0.16 16.99
C GLU A 137 9.20 1.05 16.25
N PRO A 138 7.89 1.05 16.58
CA PRO A 138 6.95 2.05 16.04
C PRO A 138 7.37 3.50 16.31
N ALA A 139 7.97 3.79 17.47
CA ALA A 139 8.50 5.11 17.78
C ALA A 139 9.66 5.51 16.84
N ALA A 140 10.53 4.56 16.50
CA ALA A 140 11.59 4.76 15.51
C ALA A 140 11.02 5.06 14.12
N LEU A 141 10.00 4.31 13.68
CA LEU A 141 9.31 4.57 12.40
C LEU A 141 8.72 5.99 12.36
N VAL A 142 8.07 6.44 13.43
CA VAL A 142 7.53 7.80 13.53
C VAL A 142 8.63 8.85 13.45
N ARG A 143 9.73 8.68 14.20
CA ARG A 143 10.87 9.60 14.18
C ARG A 143 11.45 9.72 12.77
N ASP A 144 11.69 8.58 12.13
CA ASP A 144 12.34 8.53 10.83
C ASP A 144 11.41 9.05 9.72
N PHE A 145 10.10 8.75 9.78
CA PHE A 145 9.10 9.35 8.91
C PHE A 145 9.02 10.87 9.09
N SER A 146 9.05 11.34 10.34
CA SER A 146 9.04 12.77 10.68
C SER A 146 10.27 13.50 10.13
N ARG A 147 11.44 12.86 10.09
CA ARG A 147 12.65 13.39 9.46
C ARG A 147 12.48 13.50 7.94
N TRP A 148 11.99 12.44 7.30
CA TRP A 148 11.71 12.45 5.86
C TRP A 148 10.71 13.55 5.46
N LEU A 149 9.62 13.74 6.22
CA LEU A 149 8.65 14.82 6.01
C LEU A 149 9.25 16.23 6.15
N ARG A 150 10.40 16.37 6.83
CA ARG A 150 11.15 17.65 6.93
C ARG A 150 12.19 17.83 5.83
N GLY A 151 12.35 16.85 4.93
CA GLY A 151 13.29 16.91 3.81
C GLY A 151 14.60 16.14 4.05
N ASP A 152 14.77 15.48 5.20
CA ASP A 152 15.93 14.63 5.42
C ASP A 152 15.85 13.36 4.55
N THR A 153 17.01 12.80 4.19
CA THR A 153 17.08 11.43 3.70
C THR A 153 17.15 10.43 4.86
N VAL A 154 16.44 9.31 4.71
CA VAL A 154 16.33 8.26 5.73
C VAL A 154 16.71 6.92 5.13
N ASP A 155 17.43 6.11 5.92
CA ASP A 155 17.71 4.72 5.59
C ASP A 155 16.71 3.81 6.31
N TRP A 156 15.89 3.09 5.53
CA TRP A 156 14.82 2.23 6.03
C TRP A 156 15.24 0.75 6.15
N HIS A 157 16.52 0.41 5.97
CA HIS A 157 16.95 -1.00 5.93
C HIS A 157 16.59 -1.78 7.19
N GLN A 158 16.63 -1.13 8.36
CA GLN A 158 16.26 -1.75 9.64
C GLN A 158 14.75 -1.95 9.80
N ALA A 159 13.91 -1.30 8.98
CA ALA A 159 12.46 -1.47 9.03
C ALA A 159 11.98 -2.58 8.10
N LEU A 160 12.60 -2.70 6.92
CA LEU A 160 12.15 -3.56 5.83
C LEU A 160 12.31 -5.06 6.11
N GLY A 161 11.41 -5.85 5.54
CA GLY A 161 11.47 -7.32 5.57
C GLY A 161 11.08 -7.97 6.89
N LYS A 162 10.65 -7.17 7.87
CA LYS A 162 10.30 -7.67 9.21
C LYS A 162 8.83 -8.07 9.31
N GLY A 163 8.60 -9.26 9.85
CA GLY A 163 7.28 -9.84 10.06
C GLY A 163 6.97 -11.00 9.10
N PRO A 164 5.92 -11.78 9.35
CA PRO A 164 5.62 -12.97 8.57
C PRO A 164 4.91 -12.65 7.24
N GLY A 165 5.04 -13.56 6.27
CA GLY A 165 4.22 -13.57 5.05
C GLY A 165 4.84 -12.91 3.83
N LEU A 166 4.03 -12.76 2.78
CA LEU A 166 4.46 -12.16 1.51
C LEU A 166 4.57 -10.64 1.58
N THR A 167 3.86 -10.01 2.53
CA THR A 167 3.95 -8.59 2.82
C THR A 167 4.34 -8.49 4.29
N PRO A 168 5.64 -8.38 4.60
CA PRO A 168 6.10 -8.30 5.98
C PRO A 168 5.45 -7.13 6.71
N SER A 169 5.13 -7.30 7.99
CA SER A 169 4.36 -6.33 8.78
C SER A 169 4.90 -4.91 8.77
N ASN A 170 6.22 -4.73 8.89
CA ASN A 170 6.76 -3.37 8.83
C ASN A 170 6.67 -2.78 7.43
N ASP A 171 6.72 -3.58 6.37
CA ASP A 171 6.54 -3.07 5.01
C ASP A 171 5.11 -2.57 4.79
N ASP A 172 4.11 -3.31 5.30
CA ASP A 172 2.72 -2.85 5.30
C ASP A 172 2.55 -1.57 6.14
N THR A 173 3.30 -1.44 7.24
CA THR A 173 3.35 -0.21 8.02
C THR A 173 3.96 0.95 7.20
N LEU A 174 5.08 0.74 6.49
CA LEU A 174 5.68 1.75 5.61
C LEU A 174 4.75 2.12 4.45
N LEU A 175 4.01 1.15 3.90
CA LEU A 175 2.97 1.37 2.90
C LEU A 175 1.89 2.33 3.42
N GLY A 176 1.45 2.16 4.68
CA GLY A 176 0.50 3.06 5.35
C GLY A 176 1.05 4.47 5.60
N LEU A 177 2.35 4.60 5.93
CA LEU A 177 3.02 5.89 6.07
C LEU A 177 3.06 6.65 4.74
N LEU A 178 3.49 5.99 3.66
CA LEU A 178 3.50 6.54 2.30
C LEU A 178 2.10 6.92 1.84
N LEU A 179 1.10 6.09 2.11
CA LEU A 179 -0.30 6.39 1.81
C LEU A 179 -0.70 7.71 2.49
N SER A 180 -0.41 7.87 3.78
CA SER A 180 -0.75 9.08 4.53
C SER A 180 -0.07 10.34 3.96
N ALA A 181 1.20 10.24 3.58
CA ALA A 181 1.94 11.35 2.97
C ALA A 181 1.36 11.76 1.60
N HIS A 182 1.05 10.78 0.73
CA HIS A 182 0.49 11.04 -0.59
C HIS A 182 -0.97 11.49 -0.57
N LEU A 183 -1.74 11.12 0.47
CA LEU A 183 -3.09 11.64 0.65
C LEU A 183 -3.11 13.10 1.10
N ASP A 184 -2.17 13.53 1.96
CA ASP A 184 -2.27 14.83 2.62
C ASP A 184 -1.59 15.94 1.83
N SER A 185 -2.38 16.81 1.21
CA SER A 185 -1.93 17.93 0.36
C SER A 185 -1.05 18.96 1.08
N ARG A 186 -1.00 18.95 2.41
CA ARG A 186 -0.05 19.78 3.17
C ARG A 186 1.39 19.27 3.06
N ILE A 187 1.56 18.02 2.62
CA ILE A 187 2.86 17.38 2.39
C ILE A 187 3.16 17.41 0.89
N PRO A 188 4.11 18.24 0.43
CA PRO A 188 4.50 18.28 -0.97
C PRO A 188 5.46 17.13 -1.29
N VAL A 189 4.95 15.89 -1.39
CA VAL A 189 5.77 14.68 -1.57
C VAL A 189 6.73 14.79 -2.77
N THR A 190 6.31 15.44 -3.86
CA THR A 190 7.14 15.66 -5.06
C THR A 190 8.39 16.52 -4.81
N GLY A 191 8.40 17.34 -3.75
CA GLY A 191 9.54 18.15 -3.34
C GLY A 191 10.44 17.48 -2.30
N LEU A 192 10.08 16.29 -1.80
CA LEU A 192 10.89 15.53 -0.85
C LEU A 192 11.87 14.62 -1.61
N ALA A 193 12.96 14.23 -0.94
CA ALA A 193 13.82 13.16 -1.45
C ALA A 193 13.00 11.87 -1.61
N PRO A 194 13.32 10.99 -2.60
CA PRO A 194 12.69 9.68 -2.70
C PRO A 194 12.75 8.94 -1.37
N PHE A 195 11.65 8.30 -0.97
CA PHE A 195 11.48 7.69 0.34
C PHE A 195 12.57 6.67 0.64
N PHE A 196 12.98 5.89 -0.36
CA PHE A 196 14.00 4.85 -0.25
C PHE A 196 15.38 5.29 -0.78
N ALA A 197 15.65 6.59 -0.96
CA ALA A 197 16.89 7.08 -1.58
C ALA A 197 18.20 6.59 -0.93
N GLN A 198 18.22 6.44 0.40
CA GLN A 198 19.39 5.95 1.16
C GLN A 198 19.25 4.49 1.60
N THR A 199 18.23 3.79 1.10
CA THR A 199 17.96 2.40 1.45
C THR A 199 18.60 1.48 0.41
N PRO A 200 19.26 0.38 0.80
CA PRO A 200 19.70 -0.64 -0.15
C PRO A 200 18.55 -1.15 -1.04
N PRO A 201 18.83 -1.78 -2.19
CA PRO A 201 17.79 -2.23 -3.10
C PRO A 201 16.72 -3.08 -2.40
N LEU A 202 15.44 -2.70 -2.55
CA LEU A 202 14.32 -3.33 -1.84
C LEU A 202 14.25 -4.86 -2.05
N ASP A 203 14.65 -5.34 -3.22
CA ASP A 203 14.64 -6.78 -3.54
C ASP A 203 15.65 -7.59 -2.70
N ALA A 204 16.62 -6.94 -2.07
CA ALA A 204 17.57 -7.56 -1.15
C ALA A 204 17.10 -7.52 0.32
N LEU A 205 16.08 -6.69 0.62
CA LEU A 205 15.64 -6.42 2.00
C LEU A 205 14.27 -7.00 2.32
N THR A 206 13.42 -7.22 1.31
CA THR A 206 12.08 -7.76 1.50
C THR A 206 11.69 -8.71 0.37
N THR A 207 10.47 -9.26 0.46
CA THR A 207 9.92 -10.14 -0.55
C THR A 207 9.70 -9.40 -1.88
N LEU A 208 9.73 -10.16 -2.97
CA LEU A 208 9.41 -9.68 -4.31
C LEU A 208 8.07 -8.93 -4.39
N VAL A 209 7.04 -9.44 -3.70
CA VAL A 209 5.69 -8.84 -3.72
C VAL A 209 5.68 -7.50 -2.99
N SER A 210 6.27 -7.45 -1.80
CA SER A 210 6.32 -6.24 -0.99
C SER A 210 7.17 -5.15 -1.63
N ALA A 211 8.34 -5.51 -2.17
CA ALA A 211 9.21 -4.58 -2.89
C ALA A 211 8.50 -3.90 -4.06
N HIS A 212 7.62 -4.60 -4.78
CA HIS A 212 6.81 -3.99 -5.84
C HIS A 212 5.76 -3.04 -5.28
N TYR A 213 5.01 -3.41 -4.23
CA TYR A 213 4.05 -2.51 -3.60
C TYR A 213 4.70 -1.22 -3.09
N LEU A 214 5.85 -1.32 -2.41
CA LEU A 214 6.57 -0.17 -1.88
C LEU A 214 7.09 0.76 -2.98
N ARG A 215 7.60 0.23 -4.10
CA ARG A 215 8.02 1.05 -5.25
C ARG A 215 6.87 1.83 -5.87
N TYR A 216 5.68 1.22 -5.99
CA TYR A 216 4.50 1.93 -6.48
C TYR A 216 3.98 2.94 -5.46
N ALA A 217 4.01 2.61 -4.17
CA ALA A 217 3.61 3.50 -3.09
C ALA A 217 4.48 4.76 -3.02
N GLU A 218 5.80 4.64 -3.23
CA GLU A 218 6.71 5.79 -3.33
C GLU A 218 6.28 6.75 -4.44
N GLN A 219 5.74 6.22 -5.55
CA GLN A 219 5.23 6.98 -6.69
C GLN A 219 3.77 7.45 -6.53
N GLY A 220 3.15 7.21 -5.36
CA GLY A 220 1.76 7.58 -5.13
C GLY A 220 0.74 6.65 -5.80
N VAL A 221 1.14 5.44 -6.20
CA VAL A 221 0.29 4.45 -6.86
C VAL A 221 -0.06 3.33 -5.88
N PHE A 222 -1.35 3.15 -5.60
CA PHE A 222 -1.82 2.24 -4.55
C PHE A 222 -2.91 1.29 -5.02
N ALA A 223 -3.01 0.11 -4.40
CA ALA A 223 -4.06 -0.85 -4.71
C ALA A 223 -5.46 -0.31 -4.40
N THR A 224 -6.48 -0.77 -5.12
CA THR A 224 -7.85 -0.26 -4.95
C THR A 224 -8.42 -0.34 -3.52
N PRO A 225 -8.05 -1.31 -2.65
CA PRO A 225 -8.53 -1.26 -1.27
C PRO A 225 -7.99 -0.06 -0.48
N LEU A 226 -6.77 0.39 -0.78
CA LEU A 226 -6.21 1.60 -0.17
C LEU A 226 -6.87 2.87 -0.69
N HIS A 227 -7.35 2.87 -1.95
CA HIS A 227 -8.21 3.94 -2.46
C HIS A 227 -9.55 3.97 -1.73
N ALA A 228 -10.15 2.80 -1.43
CA ALA A 228 -11.39 2.73 -0.65
C ALA A 228 -11.18 3.22 0.79
N LEU A 229 -10.07 2.84 1.43
CA LEU A 229 -9.65 3.39 2.73
C LEU A 229 -9.50 4.91 2.66
N ALA A 230 -8.77 5.41 1.65
CA ALA A 230 -8.55 6.84 1.42
C ALA A 230 -9.86 7.62 1.24
N GLN A 231 -10.89 7.02 0.64
CA GLN A 231 -12.24 7.62 0.56
C GLN A 231 -12.91 7.68 1.92
N GLY A 232 -12.96 6.57 2.66
CA GLY A 232 -13.64 6.54 3.95
C GLY A 232 -12.96 7.37 5.05
N LEU A 233 -11.67 7.71 4.89
CA LEU A 233 -10.99 8.66 5.77
C LEU A 233 -11.43 10.12 5.59
N ARG A 234 -12.26 10.43 4.57
CA ARG A 234 -12.77 11.80 4.31
C ARG A 234 -13.85 12.25 5.29
N ALA A 235 -14.64 11.30 5.77
CA ALA A 235 -15.85 11.58 6.52
C ALA A 235 -15.85 10.76 7.81
N PRO A 236 -15.93 11.38 8.99
CA PRO A 236 -15.86 10.68 10.28
C PRO A 236 -16.78 9.46 10.39
N GLU A 237 -17.97 9.52 9.79
CA GLU A 237 -18.98 8.47 9.76
C GLU A 237 -18.59 7.26 8.89
N GLU A 238 -17.72 7.42 7.90
CA GLU A 238 -17.28 6.36 6.99
C GLU A 238 -16.03 5.61 7.50
N VAL A 239 -15.27 6.21 8.41
CA VAL A 239 -14.00 5.67 8.91
C VAL A 239 -14.15 4.25 9.46
N SER A 240 -15.21 4.00 10.22
CA SER A 240 -15.46 2.68 10.81
C SER A 240 -15.62 1.60 9.74
N ALA A 241 -16.38 1.89 8.69
CA ALA A 241 -16.62 0.95 7.59
C ALA A 241 -15.33 0.72 6.78
N ALA A 242 -14.56 1.79 6.53
CA ALA A 242 -13.30 1.70 5.81
C ALA A 242 -12.23 0.90 6.57
N VAL A 243 -12.12 1.10 7.88
CA VAL A 243 -11.25 0.30 8.74
C VAL A 243 -11.66 -1.17 8.72
N ALA A 244 -12.96 -1.47 8.87
CA ALA A 244 -13.45 -2.85 8.83
C ALA A 244 -13.16 -3.54 7.49
N ALA A 245 -13.35 -2.82 6.37
CA ALA A 245 -13.01 -3.31 5.04
C ALA A 245 -11.51 -3.61 4.91
N MET A 246 -10.64 -2.73 5.41
CA MET A 246 -9.19 -2.95 5.37
C MET A 246 -8.76 -4.15 6.22
N LEU A 247 -9.36 -4.33 7.40
CA LEU A 247 -9.09 -5.47 8.29
C LEU A 247 -9.54 -6.82 7.71
N SER A 248 -10.46 -6.82 6.73
CA SER A 248 -10.87 -8.03 6.02
C SER A 248 -9.83 -8.53 5.00
N LEU A 249 -8.75 -7.77 4.78
CA LEU A 249 -7.72 -8.06 3.79
C LEU A 249 -6.52 -8.76 4.43
N GLY A 250 -6.24 -9.98 3.97
CA GLY A 250 -5.11 -10.76 4.47
C GLY A 250 -5.25 -11.14 5.94
N HIS A 251 -4.19 -11.73 6.52
CA HIS A 251 -4.20 -12.11 7.93
C HIS A 251 -3.84 -10.91 8.82
N PHE A 252 -2.66 -10.32 8.60
CA PHE A 252 -2.12 -9.21 9.40
C PHE A 252 -2.00 -7.90 8.60
N SER A 253 -1.82 -8.00 7.28
CA SER A 253 -1.51 -6.89 6.38
C SER A 253 -2.48 -5.70 6.51
N GLY A 254 -3.78 -5.96 6.67
CA GLY A 254 -4.76 -4.91 6.92
C GLY A 254 -4.52 -4.12 8.20
N ALA A 255 -4.21 -4.80 9.31
CA ALA A 255 -3.94 -4.16 10.60
C ALA A 255 -2.58 -3.42 10.61
N ASP A 256 -1.55 -4.03 10.02
CA ASP A 256 -0.22 -3.43 9.88
C ASP A 256 -0.26 -2.16 8.98
N THR A 257 -1.04 -2.20 7.90
CA THR A 257 -1.28 -1.01 7.06
C THR A 257 -1.99 0.09 7.84
N LEU A 258 -3.03 -0.24 8.60
CA LEU A 258 -3.77 0.72 9.43
C LEU A 258 -2.91 1.33 10.54
N LEU A 259 -1.98 0.55 11.12
CA LEU A 259 -0.97 1.06 12.03
C LEU A 259 -0.14 2.15 11.33
N GLY A 260 0.38 1.84 10.14
CA GLY A 260 1.12 2.81 9.31
C GLY A 260 0.34 4.08 9.02
N VAL A 261 -0.94 3.95 8.64
CA VAL A 261 -1.80 5.10 8.37
C VAL A 261 -1.99 5.96 9.62
N TRP A 262 -2.26 5.34 10.77
CA TRP A 262 -2.44 6.07 12.02
C TRP A 262 -1.17 6.79 12.47
N LEU A 263 -0.02 6.12 12.43
CA LEU A 263 1.29 6.74 12.71
C LEU A 263 1.57 7.91 11.74
N GLY A 264 1.26 7.74 10.46
CA GLY A 264 1.47 8.75 9.43
C GLY A 264 0.62 9.99 9.65
N VAL A 265 -0.69 9.82 9.80
CA VAL A 265 -1.66 10.91 10.01
C VAL A 265 -1.36 11.68 11.29
N THR A 266 -1.09 10.99 12.40
CA THR A 266 -0.76 11.64 13.68
C THR A 266 0.55 12.43 13.59
N THR A 267 1.57 11.89 12.91
CA THR A 267 2.84 12.59 12.68
C THR A 267 2.67 13.84 11.83
N ILE A 268 1.93 13.75 10.72
CA ILE A 268 1.64 14.88 9.84
C ILE A 268 0.85 15.96 10.58
N ASN A 269 -0.18 15.59 11.34
CA ASN A 269 -0.97 16.54 12.12
C ASN A 269 -0.15 17.25 13.19
N ALA A 270 0.74 16.55 13.90
CA ALA A 270 1.65 17.17 14.85
C ALA A 270 2.62 18.15 14.17
N LEU A 271 3.19 17.77 13.01
CA LEU A 271 4.10 18.61 12.24
C LEU A 271 3.43 19.87 11.70
N CYS A 272 2.28 19.72 11.05
CA CYS A 272 1.56 20.84 10.44
C CYS A 272 0.90 21.74 11.49
N GLY A 273 0.41 21.18 12.60
CA GLY A 273 -0.12 21.96 13.72
C GLY A 273 0.95 22.88 14.32
N ALA A 274 2.15 22.36 14.54
CA ALA A 274 3.27 23.16 15.05
C ALA A 274 3.72 24.27 14.07
N ARG A 275 3.64 24.03 12.75
CA ARG A 275 3.95 25.05 11.73
C ARG A 275 2.95 26.21 11.76
N CYS A 276 1.66 25.92 11.85
CA CYS A 276 0.62 26.96 11.95
C CYS A 276 0.79 27.83 13.22
N GLU A 277 1.17 27.24 14.35
CA GLU A 277 1.43 27.99 15.60
C GLU A 277 2.67 28.88 15.48
N HIS A 278 3.72 28.44 14.77
CA HIS A 278 4.94 29.22 14.57
C HIS A 278 4.72 30.38 13.59
N GLU A 279 4.04 30.13 12.45
CA GLU A 279 3.69 31.17 11.47
C GLU A 279 2.72 32.21 12.07
N GLY A 280 1.75 31.78 12.89
CA GLY A 280 0.86 32.68 13.62
C GLY A 280 1.56 33.56 14.67
N ARG A 281 2.69 33.12 15.23
CA ARG A 281 3.52 33.94 16.13
C ARG A 281 4.45 34.91 15.40
N ILE A 282 4.84 34.61 14.16
CA ILE A 282 5.67 35.51 13.33
C ILE A 282 4.81 36.61 12.69
N ALA A 283 3.51 36.36 12.48
CA ALA A 283 2.57 37.32 11.93
C ALA A 283 2.14 38.44 12.91
N ASP A 284 2.59 38.41 14.17
CA ASP A 284 2.32 39.44 15.19
C ASP A 284 3.56 40.28 15.56
N PRO A 285 4.06 41.18 14.68
CA PRO A 285 4.97 42.22 15.12
C PRO A 285 4.50 43.63 14.71
N VAL A 286 3.22 44.00 14.84
CA VAL A 286 2.76 45.40 14.98
C VAL A 286 1.37 45.38 15.63
N GLY A 287 1.09 45.94 16.81
CA GLY A 287 1.90 46.75 17.69
C GLY A 287 1.17 47.03 19.00
N THR A 288 1.97 47.31 20.02
CA THR A 288 1.56 47.97 21.26
C THR A 288 1.44 49.48 21.02
N VAL A 289 0.31 50.04 21.48
CA VAL A 289 0.09 51.26 22.29
C VAL A 289 -1.27 51.86 21.92
#